data_AF-A0A0S9QUU1-F1
#
_entry.id   AF-A0A0S9QUU1-F1
#
_cell.length_a   1.000
_cell.length_b   1.000
_cell.length_c   1.000
_cell.angle_alpha   90.00
_cell.angle_beta   90.00
_cell.angle_gamma   90.00
#
_symmetry.space_group_name_H-M   'P 1'
#
loop_
_entity.id
_entity.type
_entity.pdbx_description
1 polymer ?
#
loop_
_entity_poly.entity_id
_entity_poly.type
_entity_poly.pdbx_seq_one_letter_code
_entity_poly.pdbx_strand_id
1 'polypeptide(L)'
;MVGEPSAWRANDVVAYDSLRETANAAIAILLRLSTTGAMSETESLSAAREIRQGVLGVDGFDRAQVDWQRALLDERLAELTSRLQ
;
A
#
# COMPACT_ATOMS: atom_id res chain seq x y z
N MET A 1 28.84 -9.02 22.85
CA MET A 1 27.78 -8.11 23.31
C MET A 1 26.68 -8.18 22.27
N VAL A 2 25.69 -9.06 22.46
CA VAL A 2 24.55 -9.18 21.54
C VAL A 2 23.64 -8.02 21.90
N GLY A 3 23.69 -6.94 21.13
CA GLY A 3 22.76 -5.83 21.29
C GLY A 3 21.35 -6.38 21.11
N GLU A 4 20.48 -6.13 22.09
CA GLU A 4 19.07 -6.53 22.02
C GLU A 4 18.51 -6.12 20.65
N PRO A 5 17.76 -7.00 19.96
CA PRO A 5 17.03 -6.59 18.77
C PRO A 5 16.07 -5.50 19.23
N SER A 6 16.45 -4.24 18.96
CA SER A 6 15.74 -3.06 19.43
C SER A 6 14.26 -3.22 19.11
N ALA A 7 13.39 -3.21 20.12
CA ALA A 7 11.94 -3.32 19.96
C ALA A 7 11.39 -2.32 18.92
N TRP A 8 12.13 -1.23 18.69
CA TRP A 8 11.90 -0.28 17.61
C TRP A 8 11.91 -0.92 16.21
N ARG A 9 12.90 -1.76 15.91
CA ARG A 9 13.00 -2.47 14.61
C ARG A 9 11.88 -3.46 14.39
N ALA A 10 11.38 -4.10 15.45
CA ALA A 10 10.23 -4.99 15.34
C ALA A 10 8.96 -4.21 14.98
N ASN A 11 8.79 -3.01 15.53
CA ASN A 11 7.65 -2.14 15.22
C ASN A 11 7.68 -1.59 13.79
N ASP A 12 8.88 -1.28 13.27
CA ASP A 12 9.03 -0.75 11.90
C ASP A 12 8.76 -1.84 10.85
N VAL A 13 9.19 -3.08 11.10
CA VAL A 13 8.83 -4.22 10.24
C VAL A 13 7.32 -4.42 10.17
N VAL A 14 6.64 -4.38 11.33
CA VAL A 14 5.18 -4.49 11.39
C VAL A 14 4.49 -3.35 10.64
N ALA A 15 5.04 -2.13 10.72
CA ALA A 15 4.52 -0.97 10.00
C ALA A 15 4.63 -1.14 8.49
N TYR A 16 5.80 -1.59 8.03
CA TYR A 16 6.06 -1.83 6.62
C TYR A 16 5.24 -3.00 6.06
N ASP A 17 5.06 -4.07 6.83
CA ASP A 17 4.18 -5.17 6.44
C ASP A 17 2.71 -4.70 6.34
N SER A 18 2.26 -3.89 7.30
CA SER A 18 0.91 -3.30 7.24
C SER A 18 0.75 -2.36 6.03
N LEU A 19 1.77 -1.58 5.67
CA LEU A 19 1.79 -0.80 4.43
C LEU A 19 1.61 -1.68 3.18
N ARG A 20 2.32 -2.82 3.13
CA ARG A 20 2.22 -3.78 2.01
C ARG A 20 0.83 -4.43 1.93
N GLU A 21 0.21 -4.73 3.07
CA GLU A 21 -1.15 -5.25 3.12
C GLU A 21 -2.17 -4.24 2.57
N THR A 22 -2.09 -2.97 2.99
CA THR A 22 -2.94 -1.90 2.44
C THR A 22 -2.77 -1.76 0.93
N ALA A 23 -1.52 -1.81 0.44
CA ALA A 23 -1.23 -1.74 -0.99
C ALA A 23 -1.85 -2.91 -1.77
N ASN A 24 -1.75 -4.14 -1.24
CA ASN A 24 -2.35 -5.32 -1.84
C ASN A 24 -3.89 -5.22 -1.88
N ALA A 25 -4.51 -4.70 -0.82
CA ALA A 25 -5.95 -4.46 -0.79
C ALA A 25 -6.39 -3.45 -1.87
N ALA A 26 -5.67 -2.33 -2.00
CA ALA A 26 -5.96 -1.34 -3.04
C ALA A 26 -5.81 -1.91 -4.46
N ILE A 27 -4.77 -2.71 -4.72
CA ILE A 27 -4.58 -3.40 -6.01
C ILE A 27 -5.72 -4.39 -6.28
N ALA A 28 -6.14 -5.16 -5.27
CA ALA A 28 -7.25 -6.10 -5.44
C ALA A 28 -8.56 -5.37 -5.81
N ILE A 29 -8.81 -4.20 -5.22
CA ILE A 29 -9.96 -3.36 -5.59
C ILE A 29 -9.87 -2.85 -7.03
N LEU A 30 -8.71 -2.35 -7.45
CA LEU A 30 -8.50 -1.89 -8.83
C LEU A 30 -8.83 -3.01 -9.85
N LEU A 31 -8.28 -4.21 -9.61
CA LEU A 31 -8.55 -5.37 -10.44
C LEU A 31 -10.06 -5.70 -10.46
N ARG A 32 -10.72 -5.64 -9.30
CA ARG A 32 -12.17 -5.85 -9.22
C ARG A 32 -12.96 -4.80 -10.01
N LEU A 33 -12.63 -3.52 -9.89
CA LEU A 33 -13.26 -2.43 -10.66
C LEU A 33 -13.13 -2.65 -12.16
N SER A 34 -11.98 -3.17 -12.62
CA SER A 34 -11.80 -3.57 -14.01
C SER A 34 -12.71 -4.73 -14.40
N THR A 35 -12.81 -5.77 -13.58
CA THR A 35 -13.70 -6.91 -13.87
C THR A 35 -15.19 -6.55 -13.91
N THR A 36 -15.62 -5.54 -13.15
CA THR A 36 -17.02 -5.08 -13.11
C THR A 36 -17.32 -4.00 -14.15
N GLY A 37 -16.33 -3.55 -14.93
CA GLY A 37 -16.49 -2.49 -15.93
C GLY A 37 -16.59 -1.07 -15.35
N ALA A 38 -16.35 -0.90 -14.04
CA ALA A 38 -16.34 0.40 -13.36
C ALA A 38 -15.03 1.19 -13.61
N MET A 39 -14.00 0.51 -14.12
CA MET A 39 -12.72 1.08 -14.53
C MET A 39 -12.20 0.33 -15.76
N SER A 40 -11.49 1.02 -16.66
CA SER A 40 -10.85 0.31 -17.79
C SER A 40 -9.69 -0.58 -17.31
N GLU A 41 -9.41 -1.67 -18.02
CA GLU A 41 -8.28 -2.56 -17.68
C GLU A 41 -6.95 -1.80 -17.68
N THR A 42 -6.72 -0.95 -18.68
CA THR A 42 -5.50 -0.14 -18.78
C THR A 42 -5.35 0.83 -17.59
N GLU A 43 -6.43 1.49 -17.19
CA GLU A 43 -6.43 2.41 -16.03
C GLU A 43 -6.17 1.65 -14.72
N SER A 44 -6.83 0.52 -14.52
CA SER A 44 -6.62 -0.34 -13.35
C SER A 44 -5.17 -0.83 -13.27
N LEU A 45 -4.60 -1.31 -14.38
CA LEU A 45 -3.23 -1.79 -14.43
C LEU A 45 -2.20 -0.66 -14.23
N SER A 46 -2.44 0.54 -14.76
CA SER A 46 -1.57 1.70 -14.50
C SER A 46 -1.56 2.05 -13.03
N ALA A 47 -2.74 2.20 -12.42
CA ALA A 47 -2.87 2.53 -11.00
C ALA A 47 -2.25 1.45 -10.10
N ALA A 48 -2.41 0.16 -10.45
CA ALA A 48 -1.80 -0.93 -9.70
C ALA A 48 -0.26 -0.92 -9.79
N ARG A 49 0.29 -0.56 -10.95
CA ARG A 49 1.75 -0.40 -11.14
C ARG A 49 2.28 0.78 -10.33
N GLU A 50 1.58 1.91 -10.34
CA GLU A 50 1.94 3.11 -9.57
C GLU A 50 1.99 2.80 -8.06
N ILE A 51 0.97 2.13 -7.52
CA ILE A 51 0.94 1.68 -6.12
C ILE A 51 2.14 0.79 -5.81
N ARG A 52 2.41 -0.20 -6.67
CA ARG A 52 3.50 -1.15 -6.46
C ARG A 52 4.87 -0.47 -6.50
N GLN A 53 5.08 0.45 -7.44
CA GLN A 53 6.32 1.21 -7.55
C GLN A 53 6.51 2.14 -6.33
N GLY A 54 5.44 2.79 -5.87
CA GLY A 54 5.47 3.62 -4.66
C GLY A 54 5.95 2.84 -3.44
N VAL A 55 5.36 1.68 -3.16
CA VAL A 55 5.74 0.84 -2.01
C VAL A 55 7.16 0.27 -2.13
N LEU A 56 7.60 -0.11 -3.34
CA LEU A 56 8.97 -0.59 -3.57
C LEU A 56 10.04 0.51 -3.37
N GLY A 57 9.65 1.78 -3.51
CA GLY A 57 10.53 2.93 -3.27
C GLY A 57 10.63 3.36 -1.81
N VAL A 58 9.86 2.74 -0.91
CA VAL A 58 9.89 3.05 0.53
C VAL A 58 10.99 2.25 1.22
N ASP A 59 11.86 2.95 1.95
CA ASP A 59 12.75 2.31 2.92
C ASP A 59 11.91 1.88 4.13
N GLY A 60 11.80 0.57 4.35
CA GLY A 60 11.03 0.00 5.46
C GLY A 60 11.56 0.36 6.85
N PHE A 61 12.76 0.94 6.95
CA PHE A 61 13.33 1.44 8.20
C PHE A 61 13.09 2.95 8.41
N ASP A 62 12.64 3.68 7.38
CA ASP A 62 12.23 5.08 7.53
C ASP A 62 10.76 5.14 7.93
N ARG A 63 10.53 5.23 9.24
CA ARG A 63 9.17 5.25 9.80
C ARG A 63 8.33 6.41 9.25
N ALA A 64 8.92 7.58 9.03
CA ALA A 64 8.19 8.73 8.50
C ALA A 64 7.77 8.50 7.05
N GLN A 65 8.64 7.88 6.24
CA GLN A 65 8.33 7.50 4.87
C GLN A 65 7.23 6.43 4.82
N VAL A 66 7.30 5.42 5.70
CA VAL A 66 6.27 4.37 5.81
C VAL A 66 4.91 4.97 6.17
N ASP A 67 4.85 5.80 7.21
CA ASP A 67 3.59 6.40 7.67
C ASP A 67 3.00 7.36 6.62
N TRP A 68 3.85 8.14 5.93
CA TRP A 68 3.41 9.00 4.82
C TRP A 68 2.85 8.21 3.64
N GLN A 69 3.56 7.16 3.19
CA GLN A 69 3.08 6.32 2.09
C GLN A 69 1.78 5.60 2.48
N ARG A 70 1.65 5.19 3.74
CA ARG A 70 0.44 4.56 4.26
C ARG A 70 -0.75 5.51 4.20
N ALA A 71 -0.60 6.76 4.63
CA ALA A 71 -1.68 7.75 4.58
C ALA A 71 -2.18 7.97 3.14
N LEU A 72 -1.27 8.08 2.17
CA LEU A 72 -1.64 8.18 0.75
C LEU A 72 -2.42 6.96 0.24
N LEU A 73 -2.02 5.76 0.66
CA LEU A 73 -2.73 4.54 0.28
C LEU A 73 -4.08 4.42 0.95
N ASP A 74 -4.22 4.84 2.21
CA ASP A 74 -5.50 4.83 2.93
C ASP A 74 -6.51 5.78 2.26
N GLU A 75 -6.07 6.99 1.86
CA GLU A 75 -6.89 7.92 1.08
C GLU A 75 -7.33 7.31 -0.26
N ARG A 76 -6.37 6.71 -0.98
CA ARG A 76 -6.66 6.06 -2.27
C ARG A 76 -7.59 4.86 -2.09
N LEU A 77 -7.43 4.09 -1.02
CA LEU A 77 -8.28 2.94 -0.73
C LEU A 77 -9.72 3.37 -0.45
N ALA A 78 -9.92 4.47 0.29
CA ALA A 78 -11.24 5.03 0.54
C ALA A 78 -11.93 5.47 -0.76
N GLU A 79 -11.20 6.14 -1.65
CA GLU A 79 -11.70 6.53 -2.98
C GLU A 79 -12.06 5.32 -3.84
N LEU A 80 -11.20 4.30 -3.88
CA LEU A 80 -11.45 3.11 -4.69
C LEU A 80 -12.61 2.27 -4.14
N THR A 81 -12.76 2.22 -2.82
CA THR A 81 -13.86 1.52 -2.16
C THR A 81 -15.20 2.19 -2.43
N SER A 82 -15.26 3.52 -2.50
CA SER A 82 -16.51 4.23 -2.84
C SER A 82 -16.96 3.98 -4.28
N ARG A 83 -16.01 3.73 -5.20
CA ARG A 83 -16.31 3.36 -6.60
C ARG A 83 -16.80 1.92 -6.78
N LEU A 84 -16.64 1.07 -5.76
CA LEU A 84 -17.15 -0.31 -5.77
C LEU A 84 -18.63 -0.41 -5.34
N GLN A 85 -19.18 0.63 -4.72
CA GLN A 85 -20.58 0.69 -4.26
C GLN A 85 -21.53 0.99 -5.41
#